data_AF-A0A495YA06-F1
#
_entry.id   AF-A0A495YA06-F1
#
_cell.length_a   1.000
_cell.length_b   1.000
_cell.length_c   1.000
_cell.angle_alpha   90.00
_cell.angle_beta   90.00
_cell.angle_gamma   90.00
#
_symmetry.space_group_name_H-M   'P 1'
#
loop_
_entity.id
_entity.type
_entity.pdbx_description
1 polymer ?
#
loop_
_entity_poly.entity_id
_entity_poly.type
_entity_poly.pdbx_seq_one_letter_code
_entity_poly.pdbx_strand_id
1 'polypeptide(L)' 'MVRLTSLEEALFADATGEARDRMTATLVRGMTSDVELSPAVRFAASAALDVINTLWARYHECGGSRPRDGDR' A
#
# COMPACT_ATOMS: atom_id res chain seq x y z
N MET A 1 -1.44 -12.49 18.91
CA MET A 1 -1.27 -11.04 18.64
C MET A 1 -0.27 -10.94 17.50
N VAL A 2 -0.72 -10.60 16.29
CA VAL A 2 0.17 -10.48 15.12
C VAL A 2 0.99 -9.21 15.32
N ARG A 3 2.34 -9.32 15.30
CA ARG A 3 3.20 -8.14 15.30
C ARG A 3 3.21 -7.59 13.88
N LEU A 4 2.67 -6.39 13.72
CA LEU A 4 2.78 -5.65 12.47
C LEU A 4 4.21 -5.14 12.33
N THR A 5 4.70 -5.11 11.10
CA THR A 5 5.92 -4.37 10.77
C THR A 5 5.66 -2.86 10.84
N SER A 6 6.70 -2.04 10.96
CA SER A 6 6.54 -0.58 10.99
C SER A 6 5.87 -0.01 9.74
N LEU A 7 5.99 -0.69 8.59
CA LEU A 7 5.27 -0.34 7.36
C LEU A 7 3.77 -0.61 7.52
N GLU A 8 3.41 -1.79 8.00
CA GLU A 8 2.02 -2.18 8.21
C GLU A 8 1.34 -1.31 9.28
N GLU A 9 2.03 -0.96 10.36
CA GLU A 9 1.50 -0.03 11.38
C GLU A 9 1.22 1.35 10.79
N ALA A 10 2.14 1.87 9.97
CA ALA A 10 1.97 3.16 9.31
C ALA A 10 0.78 3.15 8.34
N LEU A 11 0.62 2.09 7.54
CA LEU A 11 -0.49 1.95 6.59
C LEU A 11 -1.83 1.68 7.31
N PHE A 12 -1.82 0.95 8.43
CA PHE A 12 -3.00 0.73 9.25
C PHE A 12 -3.51 2.03 9.89
N ALA A 13 -2.60 2.89 10.38
CA ALA A 13 -2.95 4.19 10.96
C ALA A 13 -3.32 5.26 9.91
N ASP A 14 -3.05 5.01 8.62
CA ASP A 14 -3.25 5.96 7.52
C ASP A 14 -4.70 6.02 7.02
N ALA A 15 -5.58 6.63 7.82
CA ALA A 15 -7.01 6.75 7.49
C ALA A 15 -7.31 7.66 6.29
N THR A 16 -6.38 8.53 5.89
CA THR A 16 -6.57 9.48 4.77
C THR A 16 -5.94 9.00 3.46
N GLY A 17 -5.03 8.02 3.52
CA GLY A 17 -4.25 7.58 2.37
C GLY A 17 -3.00 8.45 2.08
N GLU A 18 -2.75 9.49 2.86
CA GLU A 18 -1.63 10.41 2.64
C GLU A 18 -0.27 9.74 2.86
N ALA A 19 -0.18 8.79 3.79
CA ALA A 19 1.07 8.05 4.00
C ALA A 19 1.34 7.10 2.82
N ARG A 20 0.33 6.36 2.38
CA ARG A 20 0.37 5.51 1.18
C ARG A 20 0.79 6.31 -0.06
N ASP A 21 0.20 7.47 -0.28
CA ASP A 21 0.48 8.31 -1.44
C ASP A 21 1.92 8.87 -1.41
N ARG A 22 2.42 9.31 -0.25
CA ARG A 22 3.82 9.75 -0.11
C ARG A 22 4.82 8.63 -0.37
N MET A 23 4.55 7.42 0.12
CA MET A 23 5.42 6.25 -0.13
C MET A 23 5.43 5.89 -1.62
N THR A 24 4.24 5.88 -2.25
CA THR A 24 4.06 5.64 -3.69
C THR A 24 4.82 6.68 -4.52
N ALA A 25 4.64 7.97 -4.22
CA ALA A 25 5.32 9.06 -4.92
C ALA A 25 6.85 8.97 -4.79
N THR A 26 7.35 8.53 -3.63
CA THR A 26 8.79 8.33 -3.42
C THR A 26 9.35 7.22 -4.31
N LEU A 27 8.64 6.09 -4.42
CA LEU A 27 9.03 4.97 -5.29
C LEU A 27 8.98 5.37 -6.76
N VAL A 28 7.90 6.04 -7.18
CA VAL A 28 7.74 6.53 -8.56
C VAL A 28 8.84 7.51 -8.92
N ARG A 29 9.15 8.48 -8.05
CA ARG A 29 10.23 9.44 -8.27
C ARG A 29 11.59 8.76 -8.41
N GLY A 30 11.83 7.69 -7.64
CA GLY A 30 13.04 6.87 -7.78
C GLY A 30 13.13 6.17 -9.12
N MET A 31 11.98 5.73 -9.68
CA MET A 31 11.91 5.09 -10.99
C MET A 31 12.08 6.05 -12.17
N THR A 32 11.73 7.32 -12.00
CA THR A 32 11.82 8.36 -13.05
C THR A 32 13.13 9.14 -13.01
N SER A 33 14.10 8.75 -12.16
CA SER A 33 15.41 9.42 -12.14
C SER A 33 16.15 9.18 -13.46
N ASP A 34 16.95 10.16 -13.91
CA ASP A 34 17.77 10.08 -15.14
C ASP A 34 18.81 8.94 -15.13
N VAL A 35 18.94 8.23 -14.01
CA VAL A 35 19.78 7.04 -13.90
C VAL A 35 19.04 5.84 -14.47
N GLU A 36 19.64 5.19 -15.47
CA GLU A 36 19.08 3.97 -16.06
C GLU A 36 19.02 2.84 -15.00
N LEU A 37 17.84 2.62 -14.44
CA LEU A 37 17.61 1.54 -13.50
C LEU A 37 17.66 0.19 -14.20
N SER A 38 18.35 -0.76 -13.54
CA SER A 38 18.27 -2.18 -13.90
C SER A 38 16.81 -2.64 -13.95
N PRO A 39 16.44 -3.52 -14.92
CA PRO A 39 15.12 -4.13 -14.98
C PRO A 39 14.68 -4.78 -13.66
N ALA A 40 15.61 -5.36 -12.90
CA ALA A 40 15.33 -5.95 -11.59
C ALA A 40 14.89 -4.91 -10.55
N VAL A 41 15.49 -3.71 -10.59
CA VAL A 41 15.13 -2.61 -9.68
C VAL A 41 13.77 -2.04 -10.04
N ARG A 42 13.46 -1.90 -11.34
CA ARG A 42 12.12 -1.51 -11.80
C ARG A 42 11.06 -2.52 -11.36
N PHE A 43 11.32 -3.81 -11.53
CA PHE A 43 10.42 -4.86 -11.08
C PHE A 43 10.20 -4.83 -9.56
N ALA A 44 11.28 -4.69 -8.77
CA ALA A 44 11.18 -4.61 -7.32
C ALA A 44 10.38 -3.38 -6.87
N ALA A 45 10.55 -2.22 -7.53
CA ALA A 45 9.79 -1.03 -7.24
C ALA A 45 8.29 -1.19 -7.57
N SER A 46 7.96 -1.80 -8.70
CA SER A 46 6.57 -2.15 -9.04
C SER A 46 5.95 -3.10 -8.01
N ALA A 47 6.67 -4.15 -7.62
CA ALA A 47 6.19 -5.09 -6.61
C ALA A 47 5.98 -4.41 -5.24
N ALA A 48 6.84 -3.45 -4.87
CA ALA A 48 6.68 -2.67 -3.64
C ALA A 48 5.43 -1.78 -3.68
N LEU A 49 5.11 -1.18 -4.82
CA LEU A 49 3.86 -0.42 -5.02
C LEU A 49 2.63 -1.30 -4.83
N ASP A 50 2.63 -2.50 -5.39
CA ASP A 50 1.52 -3.45 -5.26
C ASP A 50 1.31 -3.87 -3.80
N VAL A 51 2.39 -4.12 -3.06
CA VAL A 51 2.32 -4.45 -1.62
C VAL A 51 1.72 -3.31 -0.82
N ILE A 52 2.18 -2.07 -1.02
CA ILE A 52 1.67 -0.88 -0.30
C ILE A 52 0.17 -0.69 -0.57
N ASN A 53 -0.24 -0.77 -1.84
CA ASN A 53 -1.64 -0.64 -2.23
C ASN A 53 -2.51 -1.76 -1.65
N THR A 54 -2.04 -3.00 -1.73
CA THR A 54 -2.77 -4.16 -1.22
C THR A 54 -2.94 -4.10 0.30
N LEU A 55 -1.89 -3.71 1.03
CA LEU A 55 -1.95 -3.58 2.49
C LEU A 55 -2.91 -2.47 2.91
N TRP A 56 -2.83 -1.30 2.28
CA TRP A 56 -3.73 -0.18 2.59
C TRP A 56 -5.20 -0.55 2.30
N ALA A 57 -5.48 -1.12 1.12
CA ALA A 57 -6.83 -1.60 0.76
C ALA A 57 -7.34 -2.66 1.77
N ARG A 58 -6.47 -3.58 2.21
CA ARG A 58 -6.84 -4.58 3.21
C ARG A 58 -7.27 -3.93 4.54
N TYR A 59 -6.63 -2.86 4.96
CA TYR A 59 -6.96 -2.18 6.22
C TYR A 59 -8.19 -1.29 6.12
N HIS A 60 -8.42 -0.65 4.97
CA HIS A 60 -9.42 0.42 4.84
C HIS A 60 -10.61 0.08 3.95
N GLU A 61 -10.48 -0.87 3.02
CA GLU A 61 -11.55 -1.29 2.10
C GLU A 61 -12.22 -2.61 2.54
N CYS A 62 -11.50 -3.47 3.27
CA CYS A 62 -12.01 -4.78 3.70
C CYS A 62 -12.99 -4.71 4.90
N GLY A 63 -13.33 -3.51 5.38
CA GLY A 63 -14.41 -3.26 6.35
C GLY A 63 -15.81 -3.13 5.72
N GLY A 64 -15.92 -3.18 4.39
CA GLY A 64 -17.16 -2.94 3.63
C GLY A 64 -18.08 -4.15 3.42
N SER A 65 -17.71 -5.35 3.85
CA SER A 65 -18.57 -6.54 3.75
C SER A 65 -19.15 -6.91 5.11
N ARG A 66 -20.03 -6.05 5.65
CA ARG A 66 -21.06 -6.55 6.56
C ARG A 66 -22.03 -7.36 5.71
N PRO A 67 -22.29 -8.65 5.99
CA PRO A 67 -23.51 -9.26 5.47
C PRO A 67 -24.67 -8.41 6.01
N ARG A 68 -25.50 -7.85 5.12
CA ARG A 68 -26.85 -7.44 5.49
C ARG A 68 -27.61 -8.72 5.80
N ASP A 69 -27.39 -9.27 6.99
CA ASP A 69 -28.33 -10.19 7.59
C ASP A 69 -29.57 -9.37 7.98
N GLY A 70 -30.68 -9.68 7.30
CA GLY A 70 -32.01 -9.20 7.64
C GLY A 70 -32.46 -7.95 6.88
N ASP A 71 -33.28 -8.16 5.86
CA ASP A 71 -34.65 -7.69 5.99
C ASP A 71 -35.60 -8.75 5.40
N ARG A 72 -36.75 -8.85 6.06
CA ARG A 72 -37.66 -9.99 6.18
C ARG A 72 -38.72 -10.01 5.09
#